data_AF-A0A834C5R8-F1
#
_entry.id   AF-A0A834C5R8-F1
#
_cell.length_a   1.000
_cell.length_b   1.000
_cell.length_c   1.000
_cell.angle_alpha   90.00
_cell.angle_beta   90.00
_cell.angle_gamma   90.00
#
_symmetry.space_group_name_H-M   'P 1'
#
loop_
_entity.id
_entity.type
_entity.pdbx_description
1 polymer ?
#
loop_
_entity_poly.entity_id
_entity_poly.type
_entity_poly.pdbx_seq_one_letter_code
_entity_poly.pdbx_strand_id
1 'polypeptide(L)'
;ETTFQAVLISGGQKSFVLMNYGVIASTFQNVQAGYDTINSVHHFTIPGSFSSSATGSNSTFSLSSNVNVAGRWAFEADSEPENQVIN
;
A
#
# COMPACT_ATOMS: atom_id res chain seq x y z
N GLU A 1 19.03 2.84 -0.42
CA GLU A 1 18.44 1.57 -0.88
C GLU A 1 16.94 1.59 -0.57
N THR A 2 16.12 0.97 -1.42
CA THR A 2 14.67 0.85 -1.18
C THR A 2 14.40 -0.51 -0.56
N THR A 3 13.65 -0.55 0.54
CA THR A 3 13.31 -1.81 1.23
C THR A 3 11.82 -1.91 1.50
N PHE A 4 11.22 -3.04 1.17
CA PHE A 4 9.85 -3.35 1.54
C PHE A 4 9.66 -4.86 1.72
N GLN A 5 8.61 -5.24 2.43
CA GLN A 5 8.15 -6.62 2.57
C GLN A 5 6.66 -6.65 2.25
N ALA A 6 6.21 -7.72 1.59
CA ALA A 6 4.81 -7.98 1.33
C ALA A 6 4.48 -9.41 1.80
N VAL A 7 3.31 -9.56 2.43
CA VAL A 7 2.78 -10.84 2.90
C VAL A 7 1.33 -10.95 2.44
N LEU A 8 1.02 -12.05 1.76
CA LEU A 8 -0.36 -12.47 1.49
C LEU A 8 -0.76 -13.50 2.55
N ILE A 9 -1.82 -13.21 3.29
CA ILE A 9 -2.42 -14.11 4.26
C ILE A 9 -3.78 -14.51 3.68
N SER A 10 -3.99 -15.78 3.38
CA SER A 10 -5.27 -16.26 2.85
C SER A 10 -5.79 -17.46 3.64
N GLY A 11 -7.10 -17.52 3.85
CA GLY A 11 -7.75 -18.62 4.54
C GLY A 11 -9.27 -18.51 4.53
N GLY A 12 -9.94 -19.61 4.16
CA GLY A 12 -11.40 -19.66 4.12
C GLY A 12 -11.98 -18.64 3.13
N GLN A 13 -12.69 -17.63 3.67
CA GLN A 13 -13.39 -16.60 2.91
C GLN A 13 -12.68 -15.23 2.94
N LYS A 14 -11.49 -15.15 3.53
CA LYS A 14 -10.78 -13.87 3.71
C LYS A 14 -9.32 -13.98 3.29
N SER A 15 -8.84 -12.92 2.67
CA SER A 15 -7.43 -12.71 2.37
C SER A 15 -7.03 -11.29 2.71
N PHE A 16 -5.78 -11.14 3.15
CA PHE A 16 -5.18 -9.86 3.52
C PHE A 16 -3.82 -9.69 2.85
N VAL A 17 -3.56 -8.47 2.39
CA VAL A 17 -2.23 -8.03 1.96
C VAL A 17 -1.65 -7.14 3.05
N LEU A 18 -0.55 -7.58 3.67
CA LEU A 18 0.24 -6.79 4.60
C LEU A 18 1.52 -6.32 3.92
N MET A 19 1.76 -5.03 3.93
CA MET A 19 2.98 -4.42 3.39
C MET A 19 3.70 -3.64 4.50
N ASN A 20 5.02 -3.84 4.59
CA ASN A 20 5.91 -3.06 5.45
C ASN A 20 6.93 -2.34 4.58
N TYR A 21 6.88 -1.01 4.54
CA TYR A 21 7.84 -0.18 3.84
C TYR A 21 8.88 0.35 4.82
N GLY A 22 10.15 0.10 4.52
CA GLY A 22 11.28 0.82 5.11
C GLY A 22 11.60 2.07 4.31
N VAL A 23 12.86 2.45 4.19
CA VAL A 23 13.26 3.59 3.37
C VAL A 23 12.89 3.35 1.90
N ILE A 24 12.27 4.35 1.26
CA ILE A 24 12.13 4.41 -0.20
C ILE A 24 13.17 5.39 -0.72
N ALA A 25 14.17 4.90 -1.45
CA ALA A 25 15.20 5.77 -2.02
C ALA A 25 14.57 6.80 -2.97
N SER A 26 15.07 8.04 -2.90
CA SER A 26 14.59 9.10 -3.79
C SER A 26 14.85 8.74 -5.25
N THR A 27 13.87 8.99 -6.11
CA THR A 27 13.97 8.79 -7.55
C THR A 27 13.10 9.79 -8.30
N PHE A 28 13.45 10.06 -9.56
CA PHE A 28 12.64 10.85 -10.49
C PHE A 28 11.59 10.01 -11.24
N GLN A 29 11.60 8.68 -11.04
CA GLN A 29 10.63 7.78 -11.63
C GLN A 29 9.28 7.90 -10.91
N ASN A 30 8.20 7.68 -11.65
CA ASN A 30 6.87 7.49 -11.09
C ASN A 30 6.83 6.19 -10.27
N VAL A 31 6.44 6.29 -9.00
CA VAL A 31 6.31 5.14 -8.10
C VAL A 31 4.88 5.06 -7.57
N GLN A 32 4.31 3.86 -7.60
CA GLN A 32 3.02 3.52 -7.02
C GLN A 32 3.21 2.37 -6.05
N ALA A 33 2.44 2.39 -4.96
CA ALA A 33 2.37 1.31 -3.99
C ALA A 33 0.90 0.99 -3.71
N GLY A 34 0.60 -0.28 -3.48
CA GLY A 34 -0.78 -0.76 -3.38
C GLY A 34 -0.92 -2.23 -3.72
N TYR A 35 -2.16 -2.66 -3.91
CA TYR A 35 -2.48 -3.99 -4.45
C TYR A 35 -3.53 -3.87 -5.55
N ASP A 36 -3.50 -4.82 -6.47
CA ASP A 36 -4.48 -4.94 -7.55
C ASP A 36 -4.69 -6.43 -7.83
N THR A 37 -5.93 -6.88 -7.80
CA THR A 37 -6.32 -8.28 -8.04
C THR A 37 -6.57 -8.53 -9.53
N ILE A 38 -6.79 -9.80 -9.91
CA ILE A 38 -7.12 -10.12 -11.29
C ILE A 38 -8.39 -9.36 -11.73
N ASN A 39 -8.33 -8.73 -12.90
CA ASN A 39 -9.39 -7.86 -13.45
C ASN A 39 -9.72 -6.63 -12.59
N SER A 40 -8.89 -6.28 -11.60
CA SER A 40 -9.02 -5.10 -10.74
C SER A 40 -10.34 -5.00 -9.97
N VAL A 41 -10.98 -6.15 -9.69
CA VAL A 41 -12.21 -6.24 -8.90
C VAL A 41 -11.99 -5.65 -7.50
N HIS A 42 -10.84 -5.94 -6.91
CA HIS A 42 -10.34 -5.32 -5.68
C HIS A 42 -8.97 -4.72 -5.93
N HIS A 43 -8.81 -3.45 -5.60
CA HIS A 43 -7.55 -2.75 -5.71
C HIS A 43 -7.51 -1.60 -4.71
N PHE A 44 -6.30 -1.21 -4.34
CA PHE A 44 -6.07 0.00 -3.56
C PHE A 44 -4.73 0.61 -3.93
N THR A 45 -4.73 1.93 -4.14
CA THR A 45 -3.51 2.71 -4.35
C THR A 45 -3.22 3.52 -3.08
N ILE A 46 -2.04 3.32 -2.51
CA ILE A 46 -1.60 4.06 -1.33
C ILE A 46 -1.51 5.55 -1.66
N PRO A 47 -2.07 6.45 -0.81
CA PRO A 47 -1.95 7.90 -0.98
C PRO A 47 -0.50 8.34 -1.19
N GLY A 48 -0.31 9.35 -2.03
CA GLY A 48 1.01 9.85 -2.40
C GLY A 48 1.69 9.10 -3.55
N SER A 49 1.12 7.99 -4.04
CA SER A 49 1.54 7.37 -5.31
C SER A 49 1.54 8.39 -6.45
N PHE A 50 2.49 8.27 -7.37
CA PHE A 50 2.70 9.19 -8.50
C PHE A 50 2.95 10.66 -8.11
N SER A 51 3.30 10.93 -6.86
CA SER A 51 3.66 12.26 -6.37
C SER A 51 5.09 12.27 -5.81
N SER A 52 5.60 13.47 -5.52
CA SER A 52 6.91 13.65 -4.85
C SER A 52 6.96 13.01 -3.46
N SER A 53 5.82 12.75 -2.82
CA SER A 53 5.73 12.06 -1.54
C SER A 53 5.81 10.53 -1.64
N ALA A 54 5.92 9.95 -2.84
CA ALA A 54 6.08 8.50 -2.95
C ALA A 54 7.47 8.03 -2.48
N THR A 55 8.50 8.89 -2.56
CA THR A 55 9.90 8.50 -2.36
C THR A 55 10.67 9.51 -1.50
N GLY A 56 11.87 9.13 -1.07
CA GLY A 56 12.73 9.97 -0.24
C GLY A 56 12.40 9.89 1.25
N SER A 57 13.03 10.76 2.04
CA SER A 57 12.92 10.76 3.51
C SER A 57 11.50 11.02 4.02
N ASN A 58 10.68 11.70 3.21
CA ASN A 58 9.30 12.05 3.53
C ASN A 58 8.29 11.16 2.78
N SER A 59 8.68 9.93 2.42
CA SER A 59 7.82 9.01 1.70
C SER A 59 6.56 8.68 2.51
N THR A 60 5.38 8.91 1.93
CA THR A 60 4.09 8.50 2.49
C THR A 60 4.04 7.00 2.71
N PHE A 61 4.69 6.20 1.85
CA PHE A 61 4.70 4.74 1.98
C PHE A 61 5.39 4.31 3.29
N SER A 62 6.47 5.00 3.68
CA SER A 62 7.28 4.70 4.88
C SER A 62 6.77 5.38 6.15
N LEU A 63 6.14 6.55 6.04
CA LEU A 63 5.77 7.39 7.19
C LEU A 63 4.30 7.31 7.57
N SER A 64 3.42 6.98 6.62
CA SER A 64 1.98 6.85 6.84
C SER A 64 1.56 5.38 6.99
N SER A 65 0.27 5.18 7.28
CA SER A 65 -0.32 3.87 7.59
C SER A 65 -1.85 3.96 7.64
N ASN A 66 -2.54 2.85 7.39
CA ASN A 66 -3.95 2.67 7.73
C ASN A 66 -4.17 1.83 9.01
N VAL A 67 -3.10 1.38 9.66
CA VAL A 67 -3.13 0.59 10.91
C VAL A 67 -2.35 1.26 12.05
N ASN A 68 -2.10 2.56 11.94
CA ASN A 68 -1.40 3.39 12.95
C ASN A 68 0.02 2.90 13.31
N VAL A 69 0.71 2.26 12.37
CA VAL A 69 2.13 1.88 12.50
C VAL A 69 2.86 2.34 11.25
N ALA A 70 3.76 3.32 11.38
CA ALA A 70 4.47 3.90 10.25
C ALA A 70 5.06 2.83 9.32
N GLY A 71 4.82 2.97 8.02
CA GLY A 71 5.30 2.04 7.00
C GLY A 71 4.45 0.77 6.86
N ARG A 72 3.51 0.53 7.78
CA ARG A 72 2.65 -0.67 7.77
C ARG A 72 1.32 -0.38 7.11
N TRP A 73 0.96 -1.21 6.15
CA TRP A 73 -0.29 -1.13 5.43
C TRP A 73 -0.95 -2.49 5.40
N ALA A 74 -2.23 -2.57 5.75
CA ALA A 74 -2.99 -3.82 5.75
C ALA A 74 -4.29 -3.64 4.98
N PHE A 75 -4.54 -4.50 4.00
CA PHE A 75 -5.74 -4.44 3.18
C PHE A 75 -6.43 -5.79 3.18
N GLU A 76 -7.76 -5.81 3.31
CA GLU A 76 -8.55 -6.98 2.97
C GLU A 76 -8.63 -7.05 1.44
N ALA A 77 -8.15 -8.15 0.85
CA ALA A 77 -8.03 -8.31 -0.59
C ALA A 77 -9.30 -8.88 -1.23
N ASP A 78 -10.16 -9.51 -0.41
CA ASP A 78 -11.43 -10.12 -0.82
C ASP A 78 -12.65 -9.31 -0.34
N SER A 79 -12.46 -8.04 0.05
CA SER A 79 -13.57 -7.19 0.50
C SER A 79 -14.40 -6.73 -0.69
N GLU A 80 -15.73 -6.90 -0.64
CA GLU A 80 -16.68 -6.28 -1.59
C GLU A 80 -16.27 -4.83 -1.91
N PRO A 81 -16.43 -4.35 -3.16
CA PRO A 81 -16.02 -3.01 -3.55
C PRO A 81 -16.83 -1.95 -2.79
N GLU A 82 -16.35 -1.60 -1.60
CA GLU A 82 -16.86 -0.48 -0.83
C GLU A 82 -16.40 0.78 -1.53
N ASN A 83 -17.36 1.63 -1.91
CA ASN A 83 -17.11 3.02 -2.25
C ASN A 83 -16.42 3.69 -1.06
N GLN A 84 -15.09 3.60 -0.98
CA GLN A 84 -14.29 4.25 0.05
C GLN A 84 -14.30 5.76 -0.21
N VAL A 85 -15.37 6.41 0.24
CA VAL A 85 -15.32 7.84 0.57
C VAL A 85 -14.44 7.97 1.80
N ILE A 86 -13.17 8.24 1.57
CA ILE A 86 -12.24 8.69 2.60
C ILE A 86 -12.51 10.18 2.84
N ASN A 87 -13.00 10.50 4.04
CA ASN A 87 -12.98 11.86 4.60
C ASN A 87 -11.57 12.26 5.00
#